data_AF-A0A6N7VGG9-F1
#
_entry.id   AF-A0A6N7VGG9-F1
#
_cell.length_a   1.000
_cell.length_b   1.000
_cell.length_c   1.000
_cell.angle_alpha   90.00
_cell.angle_beta   90.00
_cell.angle_gamma   90.00
#
_symmetry.space_group_name_H-M   'P 1'
#
loop_
_entity.id
_entity.type
_entity.pdbx_description
1 polymer ?
#
loop_
_entity_poly.entity_id
_entity_poly.type
_entity_poly.pdbx_seq_one_letter_code
_entity_poly.pdbx_strand_id
1 'polypeptide(L)'
;MVRILENANRYSKEKVFDCYKRTCQNDYWDYDSMTRKEMLERMIETYTPEYLVSICTTWELKALRRLLRNQDLEDDRYRFEKHALSSKFLYFDKELPEEFKKNVKLAVKDIDLDHKAEKDEPSLVILGIIRAFGIIEPSLIQAVCSACAYDYKAIIEGELFNFWAYLKEDYELIDHSLANEYVYWDYKDLLYNIRNCRVERERFEPKFLDRDSYISIFYHGFDATNPDIKKFFTAVKKEVPDITKFKDELFNNLLRGTVNEEKIDLIPFFNGFSDSLTKRYRKAVVQISLPNYYGLSMKGYNQAHEQVSFNEKLRALNEKQTYAYLDQKDTRLFYKLYFSVLDYVNTLEQIIPNKKIDPNNYIEPDELVNLIEAFWKEKDRFIDDYVQKNPLYLTYRNLNIIKDFKYGMRKNFLLAVYEKNYTVLNDEGINYMVKGLNENLDKFIPAEKTPMLIQTAIMPFNGMIIYDGFISTADMQLSQKLVSKAFEDYSYGQKIYSLLPKNMN
;
A
#
# COMPACT_ATOMS: atom_id res chain seq x y z
N MET A 1 -44.89 -20.19 -4.07
CA MET A 1 -44.67 -20.57 -2.66
C MET A 1 -43.55 -21.59 -2.63
N VAL A 2 -42.35 -21.10 -2.40
CA VAL A 2 -41.13 -21.90 -2.41
C VAL A 2 -40.78 -22.34 -0.99
N ARG A 3 -40.43 -23.62 -0.82
CA ARG A 3 -39.93 -24.17 0.45
C ARG A 3 -38.60 -24.86 0.23
N ILE A 4 -37.59 -24.49 1.00
CA ILE A 4 -36.25 -25.00 0.79
C ILE A 4 -36.09 -26.46 1.24
N LEU A 5 -36.79 -26.87 2.30
CA LEU A 5 -36.73 -28.25 2.79
C LEU A 5 -37.31 -29.24 1.77
N GLU A 6 -38.38 -28.86 1.08
CA GLU A 6 -39.00 -29.65 0.00
C GLU A 6 -38.11 -29.72 -1.24
N ASN A 7 -37.22 -28.73 -1.41
CA ASN A 7 -36.30 -28.61 -2.54
C ASN A 7 -34.84 -28.95 -2.19
N ALA A 8 -34.56 -29.53 -1.01
CA ALA A 8 -33.21 -29.79 -0.53
C ALA A 8 -32.34 -30.57 -1.54
N ASN A 9 -32.95 -31.52 -2.26
CA ASN A 9 -32.27 -32.35 -3.25
C ASN A 9 -31.87 -31.61 -4.54
N ARG A 10 -32.35 -30.38 -4.76
CA ARG A 10 -31.92 -29.54 -5.89
C ARG A 10 -30.54 -28.91 -5.66
N TYR A 11 -29.99 -29.01 -4.46
CA TYR A 11 -28.63 -28.57 -4.13
C TYR A 11 -27.68 -29.76 -4.00
N SER A 12 -26.41 -29.56 -4.37
CA SER A 12 -25.36 -30.53 -4.02
C SER A 12 -25.19 -30.58 -2.50
N LYS A 13 -24.80 -31.75 -1.97
CA LYS A 13 -24.56 -31.90 -0.53
C LYS A 13 -23.40 -31.00 -0.08
N GLU A 14 -22.36 -30.90 -0.90
CA GLU A 14 -21.23 -29.99 -0.71
C GLU A 14 -21.67 -28.54 -0.55
N LYS A 15 -22.52 -28.02 -1.44
CA LYS A 15 -22.99 -26.62 -1.35
C LYS A 15 -23.76 -26.35 -0.07
N VAL A 16 -24.60 -27.30 0.37
CA VAL A 16 -25.34 -27.18 1.64
C VAL A 16 -24.37 -27.22 2.82
N PHE A 17 -23.39 -28.11 2.78
CA PHE A 17 -22.40 -28.26 3.84
C PHE A 17 -21.49 -27.04 3.99
N ASP A 18 -21.00 -26.47 2.88
CA ASP A 18 -20.19 -25.25 2.91
C ASP A 18 -20.94 -24.07 3.53
N CYS A 19 -22.20 -23.88 3.13
CA CYS A 19 -23.03 -22.84 3.72
C CYS A 19 -23.30 -23.12 5.20
N TYR A 20 -23.58 -24.36 5.57
CA TYR A 20 -23.80 -24.75 6.96
C TYR A 20 -22.58 -24.43 7.84
N LYS A 21 -21.35 -24.68 7.34
CA LYS A 21 -20.11 -24.25 8.02
C LYS A 21 -19.97 -22.74 8.17
N ARG A 22 -20.46 -21.97 7.19
CA ARG A 22 -20.44 -20.49 7.21
C ARG A 22 -21.44 -19.91 8.20
N THR A 23 -22.57 -20.58 8.41
CA THR A 23 -23.68 -20.05 9.21
C THR A 23 -23.70 -20.60 10.63
N CYS A 24 -23.49 -21.90 10.80
CA CYS A 24 -23.65 -22.60 12.07
C CYS A 24 -22.27 -22.87 12.71
N GLN A 25 -21.49 -21.80 12.90
CA GLN A 25 -20.07 -21.89 13.27
C GLN A 25 -19.76 -22.52 14.65
N ASN A 26 -20.76 -22.64 15.52
CA ASN A 26 -20.61 -23.25 16.84
C ASN A 26 -21.18 -24.68 16.91
N ASP A 27 -21.66 -25.20 15.78
CA ASP A 27 -22.27 -26.53 15.72
C ASP A 27 -21.25 -27.62 15.37
N TYR A 28 -21.62 -28.86 15.63
CA TYR A 28 -20.92 -30.02 15.08
C TYR A 28 -21.11 -30.09 13.56
N TRP A 29 -20.01 -30.29 12.83
CA TRP A 29 -20.01 -30.53 11.39
C TRP A 29 -19.32 -31.84 11.07
N ASP A 30 -20.06 -32.73 10.43
CA ASP A 30 -19.48 -33.90 9.78
C ASP A 30 -20.17 -34.11 8.44
N TYR A 31 -19.37 -34.07 7.38
CA TYR A 31 -19.89 -34.17 6.03
C TYR A 31 -20.57 -35.51 5.81
N ASP A 32 -20.03 -36.61 6.35
CA ASP A 32 -20.53 -37.94 6.03
C ASP A 32 -21.83 -38.27 6.79
N SER A 33 -21.92 -37.96 8.08
CA SER A 33 -23.10 -38.27 8.90
C SER A 33 -24.30 -37.36 8.66
N MET A 34 -24.11 -36.12 8.20
CA MET A 34 -25.21 -35.16 8.08
C MET A 34 -25.91 -35.22 6.73
N THR A 35 -27.24 -35.18 6.73
CA THR A 35 -28.05 -35.04 5.52
C THR A 35 -28.24 -33.58 5.12
N ARG A 36 -28.58 -33.33 3.86
CA ARG A 36 -28.95 -31.98 3.37
C ARG A 36 -30.07 -31.36 4.20
N LYS A 37 -31.05 -32.17 4.58
CA LYS A 37 -32.25 -31.71 5.28
C LYS A 37 -31.91 -31.30 6.71
N GLU A 38 -31.15 -32.10 7.45
CA GLU A 38 -30.71 -31.77 8.80
C GLU A 38 -29.90 -30.47 8.85
N MET A 39 -28.98 -30.28 7.89
CA MET A 39 -28.22 -29.03 7.78
C MET A 39 -29.13 -27.82 7.51
N LEU A 40 -30.09 -27.95 6.58
CA LEU A 40 -31.06 -26.89 6.27
C LEU A 40 -31.97 -26.57 7.47
N GLU A 41 -32.44 -27.58 8.19
CA GLU A 41 -33.26 -27.40 9.40
C GLU A 41 -32.51 -26.59 10.46
N ARG A 42 -31.24 -26.93 10.73
CA ARG A 42 -30.39 -26.16 11.68
C ARG A 42 -30.12 -24.73 11.23
N MET A 43 -29.89 -24.52 9.93
CA MET A 43 -29.73 -23.16 9.40
C MET A 43 -31.01 -22.35 9.58
N ILE A 44 -32.18 -22.95 9.33
CA ILE A 44 -33.48 -22.29 9.55
C ILE A 44 -33.66 -21.87 11.01
N GLU A 45 -33.26 -22.72 11.96
CA GLU A 45 -33.27 -22.39 13.39
C GLU A 45 -32.30 -21.25 13.74
N THR A 46 -31.13 -21.21 13.08
CA THR A 46 -30.10 -20.19 13.30
C THR A 46 -30.53 -18.81 12.77
N TYR A 47 -31.30 -18.74 11.69
CA TYR A 47 -31.76 -17.49 11.06
C TYR A 47 -32.84 -16.75 11.86
N THR A 48 -32.53 -16.37 13.10
CA THR A 48 -33.30 -15.42 13.90
C THR A 48 -33.28 -14.02 13.27
N PRO A 49 -34.20 -13.12 13.63
CA PRO A 49 -34.17 -11.74 13.15
C PRO A 49 -32.83 -11.03 13.41
N GLU A 50 -32.25 -11.21 14.59
CA GLU A 50 -30.99 -10.60 15.01
C GLU A 50 -29.81 -11.18 14.21
N TYR A 51 -29.79 -12.49 14.01
CA TYR A 51 -28.75 -13.17 13.22
C TYR A 51 -28.83 -12.79 11.74
N LEU A 52 -30.04 -12.65 11.18
CA LEU A 52 -30.23 -12.14 9.82
C LEU A 52 -29.65 -10.73 9.65
N VAL A 53 -29.80 -9.87 10.67
CA VAL A 53 -29.19 -8.54 10.68
C VAL A 53 -27.67 -8.63 10.78
N SER A 54 -27.10 -9.50 11.62
CA SER A 54 -25.65 -9.61 11.79
C SER A 54 -24.95 -10.17 10.53
N ILE A 55 -25.53 -11.19 9.90
CA ILE A 55 -24.91 -11.87 8.75
C ILE A 55 -25.15 -11.18 7.40
N CYS A 56 -26.19 -10.34 7.27
CA CYS A 56 -26.52 -9.66 6.03
C CYS A 56 -25.97 -8.23 6.01
N THR A 57 -25.50 -7.82 4.84
CA THR A 57 -25.18 -6.42 4.54
C THR A 57 -26.45 -5.58 4.36
N THR A 58 -26.30 -4.26 4.37
CA THR A 58 -27.41 -3.34 4.08
C THR A 58 -28.00 -3.54 2.68
N TRP A 59 -27.20 -3.98 1.69
CA TRP A 59 -27.67 -4.30 0.34
C TRP A 59 -28.58 -5.53 0.35
N GLU A 60 -28.15 -6.60 1.02
CA GLU A 60 -28.96 -7.82 1.20
C GLU A 60 -30.26 -7.52 1.95
N LEU A 61 -30.23 -6.74 3.03
CA LEU A 61 -31.43 -6.35 3.79
C LEU A 61 -32.42 -5.52 2.94
N LYS A 62 -31.91 -4.62 2.08
CA LYS A 62 -32.73 -3.90 1.09
C LYS A 62 -33.34 -4.85 0.05
N ALA A 63 -32.57 -5.82 -0.43
CA ALA A 63 -33.07 -6.83 -1.37
C ALA A 63 -34.14 -7.74 -0.74
N LEU A 64 -33.97 -8.13 0.53
CA LEU A 64 -34.98 -8.88 1.28
C LEU A 64 -36.30 -8.09 1.41
N ARG A 65 -36.24 -6.77 1.66
CA ARG A 65 -37.44 -5.90 1.63
C ARG A 65 -38.14 -5.92 0.27
N ARG A 66 -37.40 -6.02 -0.83
CA ARG A 66 -37.95 -6.13 -2.20
C ARG A 66 -38.63 -7.48 -2.42
N LEU A 67 -37.97 -8.58 -2.03
CA LEU A 67 -38.53 -9.93 -2.15
C LEU A 67 -39.82 -10.10 -1.33
N LEU A 68 -39.90 -9.50 -0.14
CA LEU A 68 -41.14 -9.48 0.66
C LEU A 68 -42.31 -8.76 -0.03
N ARG A 69 -42.01 -7.88 -1.00
CA ARG A 69 -42.99 -7.18 -1.85
C ARG A 69 -43.19 -7.88 -3.20
N ASN A 70 -42.70 -9.11 -3.34
CA ASN A 70 -42.72 -9.91 -4.57
C ASN A 70 -42.04 -9.22 -5.77
N GLN A 71 -40.99 -8.42 -5.51
CA GLN A 71 -40.16 -7.82 -6.55
C GLN A 71 -38.91 -8.68 -6.78
N ASP A 72 -38.58 -8.97 -8.04
CA ASP A 72 -37.43 -9.79 -8.40
C ASP A 72 -36.08 -9.04 -8.31
N LEU A 73 -35.00 -9.82 -8.45
CA LEU A 73 -33.60 -9.39 -8.43
C LEU A 73 -32.88 -9.74 -9.74
N GLU A 74 -33.59 -9.78 -10.88
CA GLU A 74 -33.03 -10.25 -12.15
C GLU A 74 -32.19 -9.20 -12.90
N ASP A 75 -32.32 -7.92 -12.54
CA ASP A 75 -31.46 -6.84 -13.07
C ASP A 75 -30.00 -6.99 -12.57
N ASP A 76 -29.01 -6.81 -13.45
CA ASP A 76 -27.57 -6.88 -13.15
C ASP A 76 -27.14 -6.01 -11.96
N ARG A 77 -27.88 -4.93 -11.68
CA ARG A 77 -27.64 -4.08 -10.49
C ARG A 77 -27.78 -4.83 -9.17
N TYR A 78 -28.57 -5.91 -9.13
CA TYR A 78 -28.79 -6.76 -7.95
C TYR A 78 -27.93 -8.03 -7.98
N ARG A 79 -26.90 -8.11 -8.85
CA ARG A 79 -26.04 -9.30 -9.00
C ARG A 79 -25.43 -9.73 -7.66
N PHE A 80 -24.95 -8.78 -6.87
CA PHE A 80 -24.35 -9.08 -5.56
C PHE A 80 -25.39 -9.67 -4.62
N GLU A 81 -26.53 -8.99 -4.45
CA GLU A 81 -27.59 -9.40 -3.53
C GLU A 81 -28.17 -10.75 -3.93
N LYS A 82 -28.36 -11.00 -5.23
CA LYS A 82 -28.78 -12.29 -5.75
C LYS A 82 -27.79 -13.39 -5.38
N HIS A 83 -26.50 -13.20 -5.63
CA HIS A 83 -25.45 -14.16 -5.26
C HIS A 83 -25.40 -14.40 -3.75
N ALA A 84 -25.33 -13.32 -2.97
CA ALA A 84 -25.18 -13.36 -1.52
C ALA A 84 -26.38 -14.03 -0.83
N LEU A 85 -27.61 -13.65 -1.20
CA LEU A 85 -28.84 -14.25 -0.67
C LEU A 85 -29.00 -15.70 -1.13
N SER A 86 -28.62 -16.04 -2.36
CA SER A 86 -28.65 -17.44 -2.82
C SER A 86 -27.67 -18.32 -2.04
N SER A 87 -26.48 -17.79 -1.74
CA SER A 87 -25.46 -18.47 -0.93
C SER A 87 -25.87 -18.61 0.53
N LYS A 88 -26.75 -17.73 1.03
CA LYS A 88 -27.41 -17.83 2.35
C LYS A 88 -28.74 -18.60 2.33
N PHE A 89 -29.11 -19.20 1.20
CA PHE A 89 -30.40 -19.87 1.03
C PHE A 89 -31.66 -18.99 1.22
N LEU A 90 -31.51 -17.67 1.21
CA LEU A 90 -32.58 -16.67 1.33
C LEU A 90 -33.18 -16.26 -0.02
N TYR A 91 -32.71 -16.81 -1.13
CA TYR A 91 -33.24 -16.61 -2.47
C TYR A 91 -33.24 -17.92 -3.26
N PHE A 92 -34.41 -18.37 -3.70
CA PHE A 92 -34.57 -19.59 -4.50
C PHE A 92 -35.74 -19.46 -5.46
N ASP A 93 -35.56 -19.90 -6.71
CA ASP A 93 -36.56 -19.79 -7.77
C ASP A 93 -37.25 -18.41 -7.83
N LYS A 94 -36.44 -17.35 -7.66
CA LYS A 94 -36.87 -15.94 -7.67
C LYS A 94 -37.73 -15.48 -6.49
N GLU A 95 -37.89 -16.31 -5.47
CA GLU A 95 -38.66 -16.02 -4.26
C GLU A 95 -37.79 -16.12 -2.99
N LEU A 96 -38.24 -15.47 -1.92
CA LEU A 96 -37.77 -15.74 -0.55
C LEU A 96 -38.49 -17.01 -0.03
N PRO A 97 -37.76 -18.07 0.36
CA PRO A 97 -38.41 -19.29 0.87
C PRO A 97 -39.28 -19.02 2.11
N GLU A 98 -40.40 -19.75 2.21
CA GLU A 98 -41.40 -19.54 3.26
C GLU A 98 -40.85 -19.65 4.67
N GLU A 99 -39.89 -20.56 4.88
CA GLU A 99 -39.28 -20.82 6.18
C GLU A 99 -38.65 -19.56 6.78
N PHE A 100 -38.15 -18.65 5.94
CA PHE A 100 -37.45 -17.44 6.38
C PHE A 100 -38.35 -16.19 6.44
N LYS A 101 -39.52 -16.19 5.78
CA LYS A 101 -40.34 -14.98 5.59
C LYS A 101 -40.70 -14.28 6.90
N LYS A 102 -41.04 -15.04 7.94
CA LYS A 102 -41.39 -14.49 9.25
C LYS A 102 -40.21 -13.72 9.86
N ASN A 103 -39.04 -14.36 9.96
CA ASN A 103 -37.87 -13.77 10.61
C ASN A 103 -37.28 -12.64 9.77
N VAL A 104 -37.27 -12.77 8.44
CA VAL A 104 -36.87 -11.69 7.52
C VAL A 104 -37.79 -10.48 7.68
N LYS A 105 -39.11 -10.67 7.76
CA LYS A 105 -40.06 -9.57 7.98
C LYS A 105 -39.76 -8.83 9.29
N LEU A 106 -39.40 -9.54 10.36
CA LEU A 106 -39.02 -8.94 11.63
C LEU A 106 -37.67 -8.21 11.53
N ALA A 107 -36.66 -8.84 10.93
CA ALA A 107 -35.31 -8.28 10.76
C ALA A 107 -35.32 -6.94 10.01
N VAL A 108 -36.12 -6.81 8.96
CA VAL A 108 -36.12 -5.62 8.10
C VAL A 108 -37.14 -4.55 8.49
N LYS A 109 -37.99 -4.78 9.51
CA LYS A 109 -39.14 -3.92 9.82
C LYS A 109 -38.72 -2.51 10.26
N ASP A 110 -37.90 -2.43 11.30
CA ASP A 110 -37.55 -1.17 11.99
C ASP A 110 -36.03 -0.95 12.04
N ILE A 111 -35.28 -1.62 11.16
CA ILE A 111 -33.82 -1.49 11.12
C ILE A 111 -33.38 -0.13 10.57
N ASP A 112 -32.51 0.53 11.33
CA ASP A 112 -31.73 1.67 10.90
C ASP A 112 -30.60 1.18 9.98
N LEU A 113 -30.77 1.41 8.68
CA LEU A 113 -29.82 0.96 7.67
C LEU A 113 -28.57 1.82 7.60
N ASP A 114 -28.64 3.08 8.03
CA ASP A 114 -27.50 3.99 8.00
C ASP A 114 -26.58 3.63 9.17
N HIS A 115 -27.14 3.46 10.36
CA HIS A 115 -26.39 2.94 11.51
C HIS A 115 -25.77 1.55 11.25
N LYS A 116 -26.50 0.67 10.56
CA LYS A 116 -25.95 -0.65 10.17
C LYS A 116 -24.79 -0.51 9.18
N ALA A 117 -24.90 0.40 8.20
CA ALA A 117 -23.82 0.62 7.23
C ALA A 117 -22.55 1.10 7.93
N GLU A 118 -22.66 2.05 8.87
CA GLU A 118 -21.54 2.55 9.66
C GLU A 118 -20.90 1.43 10.50
N LYS A 119 -21.72 0.58 11.14
CA LYS A 119 -21.23 -0.53 11.96
C LYS A 119 -20.53 -1.61 11.13
N ASP A 120 -21.02 -1.91 9.93
CA ASP A 120 -20.46 -2.94 9.05
C ASP A 120 -19.22 -2.48 8.29
N GLU A 121 -19.04 -1.15 8.11
CA GLU A 121 -17.98 -0.58 7.28
C GLU A 121 -16.60 -1.21 7.55
N PRO A 122 -16.12 -1.35 8.80
CA PRO A 122 -14.85 -2.01 9.09
C PRO A 122 -14.78 -3.44 8.54
N SER A 123 -15.81 -4.26 8.77
CA SER A 123 -15.88 -5.63 8.29
C SER A 123 -15.90 -5.70 6.75
N LEU A 124 -16.63 -4.78 6.10
CA LEU A 124 -16.70 -4.71 4.63
C LEU A 124 -15.35 -4.34 4.01
N VAL A 125 -14.60 -3.42 4.62
CA VAL A 125 -13.26 -3.05 4.19
C VAL A 125 -12.32 -4.24 4.31
N ILE A 126 -12.29 -4.92 5.46
CA ILE A 126 -11.43 -6.09 5.67
C ILE A 126 -11.79 -7.23 4.72
N LEU A 127 -13.09 -7.52 4.52
CA LEU A 127 -13.52 -8.52 3.54
C LEU A 127 -13.17 -8.12 2.11
N GLY A 128 -13.20 -6.83 1.77
CA GLY A 128 -12.73 -6.30 0.50
C GLY A 128 -11.24 -6.53 0.27
N ILE A 129 -10.43 -6.34 1.31
CA ILE A 129 -8.98 -6.66 1.30
C ILE A 129 -8.79 -8.17 1.10
N ILE A 130 -9.42 -9.01 1.92
CA ILE A 130 -9.31 -10.48 1.81
C ILE A 130 -9.78 -10.93 0.42
N ARG A 131 -10.81 -10.33 -0.16
CA ARG A 131 -11.28 -10.62 -1.52
C ARG A 131 -10.30 -10.17 -2.60
N ALA A 132 -9.59 -9.06 -2.42
CA ALA A 132 -8.57 -8.60 -3.36
C ALA A 132 -7.33 -9.51 -3.33
N PHE A 133 -6.91 -9.94 -2.14
CA PHE A 133 -5.75 -10.82 -1.96
C PHE A 133 -6.10 -12.29 -2.19
N GLY A 134 -7.35 -12.68 -1.99
CA GLY A 134 -7.87 -14.04 -1.99
C GLY A 134 -7.43 -14.90 -0.81
N ILE A 135 -6.14 -14.83 -0.48
CA ILE A 135 -5.52 -15.44 0.71
C ILE A 135 -4.47 -14.49 1.28
N ILE A 136 -4.55 -14.24 2.59
CA ILE A 136 -3.79 -13.20 3.29
C ILE A 136 -3.50 -13.56 4.75
N GLU A 137 -2.30 -13.21 5.20
CA GLU A 137 -1.81 -13.54 6.54
C GLU A 137 -2.54 -12.70 7.62
N PRO A 138 -2.84 -13.29 8.80
CA PRO A 138 -3.53 -12.58 9.88
C PRO A 138 -2.80 -11.31 10.37
N SER A 139 -1.47 -11.33 10.38
CA SER A 139 -0.63 -10.19 10.82
C SER A 139 -0.90 -8.94 9.97
N LEU A 140 -1.13 -9.11 8.67
CA LEU A 140 -1.40 -8.01 7.76
C LEU A 140 -2.80 -7.41 7.99
N ILE A 141 -3.79 -8.26 8.29
CA ILE A 141 -5.13 -7.79 8.69
C ILE A 141 -5.07 -7.04 10.04
N GLN A 142 -4.30 -7.54 11.01
CA GLN A 142 -4.09 -6.86 12.29
C GLN A 142 -3.42 -5.51 12.12
N ALA A 143 -2.44 -5.41 11.23
CA ALA A 143 -1.77 -4.15 10.91
C ALA A 143 -2.75 -3.13 10.31
N VAL A 144 -3.60 -3.55 9.37
CA VAL A 144 -4.66 -2.70 8.79
C VAL A 144 -5.65 -2.25 9.85
N CYS A 145 -6.15 -3.18 10.68
CA CYS A 145 -7.07 -2.84 11.76
C CYS A 145 -6.45 -1.82 12.73
N SER A 146 -5.17 -1.99 13.08
CA SER A 146 -4.45 -1.05 13.95
C SER A 146 -4.31 0.34 13.30
N ALA A 147 -3.95 0.39 12.02
CA ALA A 147 -3.80 1.65 11.28
C ALA A 147 -5.13 2.40 11.09
N CYS A 148 -6.25 1.68 10.96
CA CYS A 148 -7.59 2.24 10.79
C CYS A 148 -8.39 2.38 12.10
N ALA A 149 -7.80 2.02 13.25
CA ALA A 149 -8.49 1.96 14.54
C ALA A 149 -9.75 1.07 14.54
N TYR A 150 -9.70 -0.05 13.81
CA TYR A 150 -10.75 -1.07 13.80
C TYR A 150 -10.52 -2.12 14.89
N ASP A 151 -11.61 -2.61 15.49
CA ASP A 151 -11.55 -3.73 16.43
C ASP A 151 -11.38 -5.05 15.66
N TYR A 152 -10.12 -5.51 15.58
CA TYR A 152 -9.76 -6.76 14.91
C TYR A 152 -10.56 -7.96 15.44
N LYS A 153 -10.73 -8.07 16.76
CA LYS A 153 -11.39 -9.22 17.38
C LYS A 153 -12.88 -9.23 17.05
N ALA A 154 -13.54 -8.08 17.20
CA ALA A 154 -14.96 -7.94 16.86
C ALA A 154 -15.24 -8.25 15.38
N ILE A 155 -14.31 -7.90 14.47
CA ILE A 155 -14.45 -8.21 13.04
C ILE A 155 -14.36 -9.72 12.79
N ILE A 156 -13.30 -10.38 13.24
CA ILE A 156 -13.07 -11.80 12.88
C ILE A 156 -14.03 -12.76 13.60
N GLU A 157 -14.60 -12.35 14.74
CA GLU A 157 -15.63 -13.11 15.45
C GLU A 157 -17.05 -12.81 14.91
N GLY A 158 -17.21 -11.78 14.07
CA GLY A 158 -18.50 -11.35 13.54
C GLY A 158 -19.06 -12.27 12.45
N GLU A 159 -20.37 -12.46 12.45
CA GLU A 159 -21.09 -13.37 11.55
C GLU A 159 -20.93 -12.98 10.07
N LEU A 160 -20.89 -11.68 9.78
CA LEU A 160 -20.65 -11.19 8.43
C LEU A 160 -19.27 -11.58 7.91
N PHE A 161 -18.23 -11.43 8.73
CA PHE A 161 -16.87 -11.82 8.36
C PHE A 161 -16.81 -13.32 8.11
N ASN A 162 -17.30 -14.09 9.07
CA ASN A 162 -17.31 -15.54 9.09
C ASN A 162 -18.07 -16.20 7.92
N PHE A 163 -19.08 -15.51 7.40
CA PHE A 163 -19.77 -15.97 6.20
C PHE A 163 -18.93 -15.83 4.91
N TRP A 164 -18.06 -14.82 4.83
CA TRP A 164 -17.32 -14.46 3.62
C TRP A 164 -15.83 -14.81 3.64
N ALA A 165 -15.25 -14.96 4.82
CA ALA A 165 -13.88 -15.41 5.01
C ALA A 165 -13.79 -16.49 6.11
N TYR A 166 -12.73 -17.27 6.08
CA TYR A 166 -12.39 -18.24 7.12
C TYR A 166 -10.89 -18.31 7.32
N LEU A 167 -10.46 -18.74 8.52
CA LEU A 167 -9.07 -19.07 8.77
C LEU A 167 -8.79 -20.48 8.23
N LYS A 168 -7.94 -20.58 7.21
CA LYS A 168 -7.42 -21.85 6.73
C LYS A 168 -6.17 -22.19 7.54
N GLU A 169 -6.26 -23.24 8.33
CA GLU A 169 -5.12 -23.84 9.02
C GLU A 169 -4.24 -24.65 8.06
N ASP A 170 -2.95 -24.70 8.37
CA ASP A 170 -1.93 -25.47 7.66
C ASP A 170 -1.94 -25.25 6.14
N TYR A 171 -2.08 -23.99 5.71
CA TYR A 171 -1.94 -23.63 4.30
C TYR A 171 -0.47 -23.69 3.89
N GLU A 172 -0.18 -24.44 2.82
CA GLU A 172 1.17 -24.56 2.26
C GLU A 172 1.55 -23.29 1.46
N LEU A 173 2.47 -22.51 2.01
CA LEU A 173 3.07 -21.34 1.38
C LEU A 173 3.98 -21.73 0.20
N ILE A 174 4.45 -20.73 -0.54
CA ILE A 174 5.26 -20.93 -1.75
C ILE A 174 6.59 -21.62 -1.45
N ASP A 175 7.16 -21.35 -0.27
CA ASP A 175 8.39 -21.97 0.24
C ASP A 175 8.16 -23.34 0.91
N HIS A 176 6.95 -23.91 0.78
CA HIS A 176 6.51 -25.16 1.39
C HIS A 176 6.38 -25.15 2.92
N SER A 177 6.51 -23.98 3.55
CA SER A 177 6.15 -23.81 4.96
C SER A 177 4.62 -23.83 5.14
N LEU A 178 4.17 -24.18 6.35
CA LEU A 178 2.75 -24.19 6.70
C LEU A 178 2.42 -22.94 7.52
N ALA A 179 1.33 -22.26 7.17
CA ALA A 179 0.85 -21.08 7.89
C ALA A 179 -0.67 -21.05 7.96
N ASN A 180 -1.19 -20.32 8.95
CA ASN A 180 -2.62 -20.04 9.05
C ASN A 180 -2.93 -18.74 8.29
N GLU A 181 -3.87 -18.80 7.36
CA GLU A 181 -4.17 -17.70 6.43
C GLU A 181 -5.67 -17.45 6.35
N TYR A 182 -6.08 -16.18 6.26
CA TYR A 182 -7.47 -15.86 5.95
C TYR A 182 -7.74 -16.06 4.47
N VAL A 183 -8.80 -16.82 4.15
CA VAL A 183 -9.22 -17.13 2.79
C VAL A 183 -10.60 -16.56 2.53
N TYR A 184 -10.78 -15.93 1.37
CA TYR A 184 -12.11 -15.57 0.87
C TYR A 184 -12.85 -16.85 0.42
N TRP A 185 -14.01 -17.11 1.01
CA TRP A 185 -14.74 -18.37 0.86
C TRP A 185 -15.01 -18.77 -0.60
N ASP A 186 -15.33 -17.80 -1.47
CA ASP A 186 -15.65 -18.07 -2.88
C ASP A 186 -14.41 -18.47 -3.70
N TYR A 187 -13.21 -18.40 -3.13
CA TYR A 187 -11.96 -18.79 -3.77
C TYR A 187 -11.39 -20.10 -3.23
N LYS A 188 -12.14 -20.84 -2.38
CA LYS A 188 -11.68 -22.12 -1.79
C LYS A 188 -11.11 -23.10 -2.82
N ASP A 189 -11.74 -23.19 -3.99
CA ASP A 189 -11.36 -24.13 -5.06
C ASP A 189 -10.32 -23.54 -6.02
N LEU A 190 -9.94 -22.27 -5.83
CA LEU A 190 -8.97 -21.54 -6.65
C LEU A 190 -7.63 -21.36 -5.94
N LEU A 191 -7.50 -21.80 -4.68
CA LEU A 191 -6.27 -21.63 -3.89
C LEU A 191 -5.04 -22.20 -4.59
N TYR A 192 -5.16 -23.37 -5.23
CA TYR A 192 -4.08 -23.97 -6.00
C TYR A 192 -3.65 -23.10 -7.19
N ASN A 193 -4.61 -22.56 -7.95
CA ASN A 193 -4.34 -21.64 -9.05
C ASN A 193 -3.68 -20.35 -8.57
N ILE A 194 -4.18 -19.77 -7.48
CA ILE A 194 -3.63 -18.55 -6.88
C ILE A 194 -2.18 -18.78 -6.44
N ARG A 195 -1.91 -19.90 -5.73
CA ARG A 195 -0.56 -20.27 -5.30
C ARG A 195 0.39 -20.41 -6.48
N ASN A 196 0.01 -21.19 -7.49
CA ASN A 196 0.87 -21.44 -8.65
C ASN A 196 1.16 -20.16 -9.44
N CYS A 197 0.20 -19.26 -9.59
CA CYS A 197 0.46 -17.97 -10.22
C CYS A 197 1.48 -17.14 -9.40
N ARG A 198 1.44 -17.25 -8.07
CA ARG A 198 2.36 -16.53 -7.19
C ARG A 198 3.78 -17.13 -7.17
N VAL A 199 3.96 -18.43 -7.46
CA VAL A 199 5.29 -19.07 -7.52
C VAL A 199 6.21 -18.37 -8.53
N GLU A 200 5.64 -17.94 -9.66
CA GLU A 200 6.37 -17.26 -10.74
C GLU A 200 6.53 -15.74 -10.48
N ARG A 201 6.07 -15.24 -9.34
CA ARG A 201 5.99 -13.80 -9.04
C ARG A 201 6.69 -13.47 -7.73
N GLU A 202 7.51 -12.42 -7.77
CA GLU A 202 8.05 -11.81 -6.56
C GLU A 202 6.93 -11.24 -5.68
N ARG A 203 7.08 -11.37 -4.37
CA ARG A 203 6.18 -10.75 -3.38
C ARG A 203 6.69 -9.36 -3.05
N PHE A 204 5.85 -8.35 -3.24
CA PHE A 204 6.14 -6.96 -2.84
C PHE A 204 5.33 -6.58 -1.60
N GLU A 205 5.75 -5.52 -0.93
CA GLU A 205 4.92 -4.88 0.09
C GLU A 205 3.61 -4.39 -0.54
N PRO A 206 2.45 -4.75 0.04
CA PRO A 206 1.17 -4.37 -0.53
C PRO A 206 0.93 -2.88 -0.40
N LYS A 207 0.65 -2.23 -1.53
CA LYS A 207 0.09 -0.87 -1.53
C LYS A 207 -1.42 -0.98 -1.41
N PHE A 208 -1.94 -0.69 -0.22
CA PHE A 208 -3.37 -0.73 0.03
C PHE A 208 -4.12 0.36 -0.76
N LEU A 209 -5.28 -0.01 -1.29
CA LEU A 209 -6.25 0.93 -1.85
C LEU A 209 -6.95 1.71 -0.72
N ASP A 210 -7.68 2.76 -1.10
CA ASP A 210 -8.53 3.48 -0.15
C ASP A 210 -9.73 2.63 0.30
N ARG A 211 -10.41 3.13 1.33
CA ARG A 211 -11.58 2.49 1.94
C ARG A 211 -12.69 2.18 0.94
N ASP A 212 -13.07 3.17 0.12
CA ASP A 212 -14.23 3.05 -0.77
C ASP A 212 -13.93 2.06 -1.90
N SER A 213 -12.67 2.00 -2.35
CA SER A 213 -12.18 0.99 -3.28
C SER A 213 -12.34 -0.43 -2.72
N TYR A 214 -11.99 -0.69 -1.46
CA TYR A 214 -12.16 -2.03 -0.87
C TYR A 214 -13.63 -2.41 -0.64
N ILE A 215 -14.47 -1.47 -0.21
CA ILE A 215 -15.92 -1.71 -0.14
C ILE A 215 -16.47 -2.04 -1.54
N SER A 216 -16.03 -1.31 -2.57
CA SER A 216 -16.39 -1.61 -3.95
C SER A 216 -15.94 -3.01 -4.38
N ILE A 217 -14.71 -3.41 -4.05
CA ILE A 217 -14.20 -4.75 -4.36
C ILE A 217 -15.05 -5.81 -3.64
N PHE A 218 -15.42 -5.59 -2.39
CA PHE A 218 -16.30 -6.50 -1.66
C PHE A 218 -17.63 -6.71 -2.39
N TYR A 219 -18.29 -5.66 -2.89
CA TYR A 219 -19.58 -5.82 -3.58
C TYR A 219 -19.46 -6.32 -5.02
N HIS A 220 -18.45 -5.87 -5.76
CA HIS A 220 -18.38 -6.07 -7.21
C HIS A 220 -17.35 -7.11 -7.64
N GLY A 221 -16.38 -7.44 -6.79
CA GLY A 221 -15.18 -8.22 -7.13
C GLY A 221 -14.07 -7.38 -7.76
N PHE A 222 -14.30 -6.08 -7.94
CA PHE A 222 -13.37 -5.11 -8.51
C PHE A 222 -13.68 -3.71 -7.98
N ASP A 223 -12.71 -2.82 -8.12
CA ASP A 223 -12.91 -1.41 -7.80
C ASP A 223 -13.68 -0.70 -8.93
N ALA A 224 -14.97 -0.48 -8.71
CA ALA A 224 -15.87 0.26 -9.59
C ALA A 224 -15.75 1.79 -9.40
N THR A 225 -15.00 2.25 -8.40
CA THR A 225 -14.65 3.66 -8.24
C THR A 225 -13.54 4.06 -9.21
N ASN A 226 -12.68 3.11 -9.61
CA ASN A 226 -11.66 3.30 -10.65
C ASN A 226 -12.30 3.82 -11.96
N PRO A 227 -11.90 5.00 -12.47
CA PRO A 227 -12.52 5.61 -13.64
C PRO A 227 -12.41 4.78 -14.92
N ASP A 228 -11.32 4.04 -15.10
CA ASP A 228 -11.12 3.24 -16.31
C ASP A 228 -11.96 1.96 -16.26
N ILE A 229 -12.02 1.28 -15.11
CA ILE A 229 -12.88 0.12 -14.91
C ILE A 229 -14.36 0.50 -15.06
N LYS A 230 -14.78 1.62 -14.44
CA LYS A 230 -16.14 2.15 -14.58
C LYS A 230 -16.51 2.46 -16.04
N LYS A 231 -15.61 3.14 -16.76
CA LYS A 231 -15.79 3.46 -18.20
C LYS A 231 -15.88 2.21 -19.05
N PHE A 232 -15.12 1.17 -18.73
CA PHE A 232 -15.16 -0.11 -19.42
C PHE A 232 -16.51 -0.80 -19.22
N PHE A 233 -16.94 -1.09 -17.98
CA PHE A 233 -18.21 -1.78 -17.76
C PHE A 233 -19.44 -0.99 -18.22
N THR A 234 -19.37 0.34 -18.23
CA THR A 234 -20.42 1.18 -18.83
C THR A 234 -20.52 1.00 -20.34
N ALA A 235 -19.38 0.81 -21.03
CA ALA A 235 -19.35 0.55 -22.46
C ALA A 235 -19.77 -0.88 -22.80
N VAL A 236 -19.30 -1.88 -22.03
CA VAL A 236 -19.67 -3.30 -22.21
C VAL A 236 -21.18 -3.49 -22.19
N LYS A 237 -21.90 -2.81 -21.27
CA LYS A 237 -23.37 -2.90 -21.16
C LYS A 237 -24.13 -2.55 -22.45
N LYS A 238 -23.49 -1.83 -23.40
CA LYS A 238 -24.09 -1.46 -24.69
C LYS A 238 -23.84 -2.48 -25.80
N GLU A 239 -22.77 -3.25 -25.70
CA GLU A 239 -22.29 -4.15 -26.76
C GLU A 239 -22.48 -5.64 -26.39
N VAL A 240 -22.64 -5.95 -25.10
CA VAL A 240 -22.80 -7.33 -24.60
C VAL A 240 -24.24 -7.56 -24.10
N PRO A 241 -25.00 -8.50 -24.71
CA PRO A 241 -26.39 -8.76 -24.33
C PRO A 241 -26.56 -9.25 -22.89
N ASP A 242 -25.66 -10.11 -22.40
CA ASP A 242 -25.67 -10.65 -21.03
C ASP A 242 -24.42 -10.18 -20.26
N ILE A 243 -24.54 -8.97 -19.71
CA ILE A 243 -23.46 -8.33 -18.93
C ILE A 243 -23.12 -9.12 -17.66
N THR A 244 -24.09 -9.80 -17.05
CA THR A 244 -23.90 -10.53 -15.80
C THR A 244 -23.03 -11.76 -16.05
N LYS A 245 -23.40 -12.58 -17.04
CA LYS A 245 -22.59 -13.74 -17.46
C LYS A 245 -21.19 -13.33 -17.89
N PHE A 246 -21.08 -12.23 -18.65
CA PHE A 246 -19.78 -11.71 -19.07
C PHE A 246 -18.87 -11.36 -17.88
N LYS A 247 -19.39 -10.68 -16.85
CA LYS A 247 -18.62 -10.38 -15.63
C LYS A 247 -18.15 -11.66 -14.96
N ASP A 248 -19.05 -12.63 -14.76
CA ASP A 248 -18.72 -13.90 -14.10
C ASP A 248 -17.58 -14.62 -14.82
N GLU A 249 -17.67 -14.74 -16.15
CA GLU A 249 -16.63 -15.37 -16.97
C GLU A 249 -15.31 -14.59 -16.93
N LEU A 250 -15.34 -13.26 -17.04
CA LEU A 250 -14.14 -12.41 -16.96
C LEU A 250 -13.42 -12.62 -15.63
N PHE A 251 -14.14 -12.53 -14.50
CA PHE A 251 -13.52 -12.69 -13.17
C PHE A 251 -13.00 -14.11 -12.95
N ASN A 252 -13.72 -15.14 -13.38
CA ASN A 252 -13.23 -16.51 -13.30
C ASN A 252 -11.92 -16.71 -14.08
N ASN A 253 -11.80 -16.11 -15.27
CA ASN A 253 -10.58 -16.19 -16.08
C ASN A 253 -9.41 -15.40 -15.45
N LEU A 254 -9.68 -14.24 -14.87
CA LEU A 254 -8.67 -13.45 -14.14
C LEU A 254 -8.16 -14.19 -12.90
N LEU A 255 -9.08 -14.74 -12.09
CA LEU A 255 -8.72 -15.48 -10.87
C LEU A 255 -7.96 -16.77 -11.18
N ARG A 256 -8.29 -17.48 -12.25
CA ARG A 256 -7.56 -18.68 -12.69
C ARG A 256 -6.19 -18.39 -13.29
N GLY A 257 -5.84 -17.12 -13.51
CA GLY A 257 -4.59 -16.72 -14.17
C GLY A 257 -4.56 -17.01 -15.67
N THR A 258 -5.71 -17.35 -16.27
CA THR A 258 -5.83 -17.57 -17.72
C THR A 258 -5.63 -16.26 -18.50
N VAL A 259 -5.96 -15.14 -17.86
CA VAL A 259 -5.76 -13.79 -18.36
C VAL A 259 -4.63 -13.16 -17.58
N ASN A 260 -3.57 -12.78 -18.30
CA ASN A 260 -2.38 -12.14 -17.78
C ASN A 260 -1.85 -11.16 -18.83
N GLU A 261 -0.69 -10.56 -18.56
CA GLU A 261 -0.06 -9.56 -19.43
C GLU A 261 0.15 -10.06 -20.87
N GLU A 262 0.46 -11.34 -21.05
CA GLU A 262 0.74 -11.95 -22.35
C GLU A 262 -0.52 -12.43 -23.08
N LYS A 263 -1.56 -12.80 -22.31
CA LYS A 263 -2.77 -13.46 -22.81
C LYS A 263 -4.02 -12.59 -22.73
N ILE A 264 -3.85 -11.31 -22.43
CA ILE A 264 -4.94 -10.32 -22.31
C ILE A 264 -5.85 -10.29 -23.55
N ASP A 265 -5.27 -10.54 -24.73
CA ASP A 265 -5.97 -10.53 -26.01
C ASP A 265 -6.51 -11.91 -26.44
N LEU A 266 -6.16 -12.99 -25.74
CA LEU A 266 -6.48 -14.37 -26.15
C LEU A 266 -7.84 -14.87 -25.66
N ILE A 267 -8.66 -14.05 -24.99
CA ILE A 267 -9.96 -14.50 -24.51
C ILE A 267 -10.95 -14.62 -25.69
N PRO A 268 -11.59 -15.81 -25.89
CA PRO A 268 -12.51 -16.06 -27.00
C PRO A 268 -13.70 -15.09 -27.12
N PHE A 269 -14.09 -14.44 -26.03
CA PHE A 269 -15.22 -13.50 -25.98
C PHE A 269 -14.89 -12.10 -26.55
N PHE A 270 -13.61 -11.77 -26.78
CA PHE A 270 -13.20 -10.48 -27.36
C PHE A 270 -13.23 -10.45 -28.88
N ASN A 271 -13.47 -11.58 -29.54
CA ASN A 271 -13.60 -11.67 -30.99
C ASN A 271 -14.85 -10.94 -31.55
N GLY A 272 -15.63 -10.27 -30.70
CA GLY A 272 -16.80 -9.45 -31.08
C GLY A 272 -16.82 -8.03 -30.50
N PHE A 273 -15.76 -7.56 -29.83
CA PHE A 273 -15.70 -6.19 -29.32
C PHE A 273 -15.41 -5.20 -30.45
N SER A 274 -16.03 -4.01 -30.38
CA SER A 274 -15.56 -2.88 -31.19
C SER A 274 -14.15 -2.46 -30.78
N ASP A 275 -13.39 -1.86 -31.70
CA ASP A 275 -12.03 -1.35 -31.41
C ASP A 275 -12.00 -0.41 -30.20
N SER A 276 -13.03 0.42 -30.06
CA SER A 276 -13.20 1.33 -28.91
C SER A 276 -13.36 0.55 -27.60
N LEU A 277 -14.14 -0.53 -27.60
CA LEU A 277 -14.34 -1.36 -26.41
C LEU A 277 -13.08 -2.16 -26.07
N THR A 278 -12.39 -2.72 -27.06
CA THR A 278 -11.11 -3.42 -26.89
C THR A 278 -10.05 -2.51 -26.26
N LYS A 279 -9.95 -1.24 -26.70
CA LYS A 279 -9.03 -0.27 -26.10
C LYS A 279 -9.38 0.03 -24.64
N ARG A 280 -10.67 0.14 -24.30
CA ARG A 280 -11.13 0.35 -22.92
C ARG A 280 -10.87 -0.87 -22.04
N TYR A 281 -11.11 -2.06 -22.58
CA TYR A 281 -10.83 -3.33 -21.92
C TYR A 281 -9.36 -3.42 -21.50
N ARG A 282 -8.43 -3.26 -22.45
CA ARG A 282 -6.98 -3.32 -22.19
C ARG A 282 -6.54 -2.33 -21.11
N LYS A 283 -7.15 -1.13 -21.08
CA LYS A 283 -6.85 -0.10 -20.07
C LYS A 283 -7.41 -0.44 -18.68
N ALA A 284 -8.59 -1.05 -18.64
CA ALA A 284 -9.31 -1.35 -17.40
C ALA A 284 -8.79 -2.61 -16.72
N VAL A 285 -8.60 -3.70 -17.47
CA VAL A 285 -8.31 -5.02 -16.90
C VAL A 285 -6.99 -5.06 -16.15
N VAL A 286 -5.96 -4.34 -16.63
CA VAL A 286 -4.66 -4.24 -15.97
C VAL A 286 -4.70 -3.45 -14.65
N GLN A 287 -5.82 -2.80 -14.33
CA GLN A 287 -6.03 -2.05 -13.10
C GLN A 287 -6.88 -2.81 -12.07
N ILE A 288 -7.41 -3.98 -12.42
CA ILE A 288 -8.16 -4.81 -11.48
C ILE A 288 -7.17 -5.43 -10.50
N SER A 289 -7.39 -5.22 -9.20
CA SER A 289 -6.66 -5.93 -8.13
C SER A 289 -6.99 -7.41 -8.14
N LEU A 290 -5.96 -8.26 -8.04
CA LEU A 290 -6.11 -9.70 -8.21
C LEU A 290 -5.34 -10.49 -7.14
N PRO A 291 -5.91 -11.61 -6.65
CA PRO A 291 -5.22 -12.52 -5.74
C PRO A 291 -3.87 -13.02 -6.26
N ASN A 292 -3.78 -13.24 -7.58
CA ASN A 292 -2.58 -13.74 -8.26
C ASN A 292 -1.40 -12.77 -8.20
N TYR A 293 -1.65 -11.49 -7.88
CA TYR A 293 -0.66 -10.42 -7.76
C TYR A 293 -0.61 -9.87 -6.33
N TYR A 294 -0.89 -10.72 -5.33
CA TYR A 294 -0.87 -10.32 -3.91
C TYR A 294 -1.76 -9.10 -3.62
N GLY A 295 -2.93 -9.02 -4.24
CA GLY A 295 -3.86 -7.89 -4.07
C GLY A 295 -3.54 -6.65 -4.91
N LEU A 296 -2.39 -6.62 -5.60
CA LEU A 296 -2.07 -5.60 -6.58
C LEU A 296 -2.83 -5.84 -7.90
N SER A 297 -2.88 -4.81 -8.74
CA SER A 297 -3.26 -4.96 -10.15
C SER A 297 -2.04 -5.33 -10.99
N MET A 298 -2.22 -5.87 -12.20
CA MET A 298 -1.12 -6.16 -13.14
C MET A 298 -0.22 -4.94 -13.35
N LYS A 299 -0.84 -3.76 -13.55
CA LYS A 299 -0.14 -2.49 -13.67
C LYS A 299 0.64 -2.14 -12.38
N GLY A 300 0.01 -2.28 -11.22
CA GLY A 300 0.65 -2.01 -9.93
C GLY A 300 1.81 -2.95 -9.64
N TYR A 301 1.67 -4.23 -10.01
CA TYR A 301 2.71 -5.23 -9.89
C TYR A 301 3.92 -4.90 -10.77
N ASN A 302 3.70 -4.62 -12.06
CA ASN A 302 4.78 -4.26 -12.97
C ASN A 302 5.53 -3.00 -12.50
N GLN A 303 4.81 -2.00 -11.98
CA GLN A 303 5.42 -0.82 -11.39
C GLN A 303 6.31 -1.15 -10.16
N ALA A 304 5.84 -2.05 -9.28
CA ALA A 304 6.60 -2.47 -8.12
C ALA A 304 7.85 -3.27 -8.52
N HIS A 305 7.71 -4.22 -9.46
CA HIS A 305 8.82 -5.04 -9.95
C HIS A 305 9.88 -4.19 -10.66
N GLU A 306 9.48 -3.28 -11.54
CA GLU A 306 10.40 -2.36 -12.20
C GLU A 306 11.13 -1.47 -11.18
N GLN A 307 10.44 -0.98 -10.14
CA GLN A 307 11.05 -0.18 -9.09
C GLN A 307 12.15 -0.93 -8.35
N VAL A 308 11.92 -2.19 -7.98
CA VAL A 308 12.96 -3.03 -7.34
C VAL A 308 14.15 -3.21 -8.28
N SER A 309 13.90 -3.51 -9.57
CA SER A 309 14.96 -3.64 -10.57
C SER A 309 15.83 -2.37 -10.69
N PHE A 310 15.23 -1.17 -10.65
CA PHE A 310 16.00 0.07 -10.71
C PHE A 310 16.77 0.36 -9.41
N ASN A 311 16.19 0.07 -8.24
CA ASN A 311 16.90 0.18 -6.96
C ASN A 311 18.13 -0.74 -6.96
N GLU A 312 18.01 -1.97 -7.44
CA GLU A 312 19.14 -2.90 -7.55
C GLU A 312 20.20 -2.43 -8.54
N LYS A 313 19.80 -1.88 -9.69
CA LYS A 313 20.73 -1.28 -10.66
C LYS A 313 21.53 -0.12 -10.06
N LEU A 314 20.88 0.77 -9.30
CA LEU A 314 21.58 1.83 -8.55
C LEU A 314 22.49 1.25 -7.47
N ARG A 315 22.00 0.27 -6.71
CA ARG A 315 22.80 -0.36 -5.65
C ARG A 315 24.06 -1.02 -6.19
N ALA A 316 23.97 -1.65 -7.36
CA ALA A 316 25.09 -2.30 -8.03
C ALA A 316 26.18 -1.31 -8.49
N LEU A 317 25.87 -0.02 -8.57
CA LEU A 317 26.83 1.04 -8.87
C LEU A 317 27.60 1.53 -7.63
N ASN A 318 27.21 1.10 -6.42
CA ASN A 318 27.93 1.47 -5.22
C ASN A 318 29.33 0.86 -5.19
N GLU A 319 30.31 1.70 -4.87
CA GLU A 319 31.66 1.29 -4.53
C GLU A 319 31.90 1.53 -3.04
N LYS A 320 32.63 0.62 -2.39
CA LYS A 320 33.10 0.84 -1.02
C LYS A 320 34.00 2.07 -0.98
N GLN A 321 33.66 3.04 -0.13
CA GLN A 321 34.39 4.29 -0.04
C GLN A 321 35.74 4.07 0.66
N THR A 322 36.78 4.78 0.18
CA THR A 322 38.12 4.73 0.78
C THR A 322 38.63 6.10 1.19
N TYR A 323 38.35 7.14 0.39
CA TYR A 323 38.88 8.50 0.61
C TYR A 323 37.80 9.59 0.48
N ALA A 324 36.55 9.22 0.79
CA ALA A 324 35.38 10.08 0.65
C ALA A 324 35.13 10.98 1.87
N TYR A 325 36.18 11.47 2.51
CA TYR A 325 36.13 12.37 3.66
C TYR A 325 37.33 13.34 3.67
N LEU A 326 37.28 14.34 4.53
CA LEU A 326 38.36 15.31 4.76
C LEU A 326 39.51 14.69 5.56
N ASP A 327 40.74 15.21 5.38
CA ASP A 327 41.82 14.86 6.30
C ASP A 327 41.58 15.46 7.70
N GLN A 328 42.28 14.92 8.70
CA GLN A 328 42.05 15.30 10.10
C GLN A 328 42.31 16.80 10.38
N LYS A 329 43.26 17.42 9.68
CA LYS A 329 43.58 18.84 9.87
C LYS A 329 42.45 19.70 9.32
N ASP A 330 41.98 19.37 8.13
CA ASP A 330 40.87 20.05 7.47
C ASP A 330 39.56 19.86 8.22
N THR A 331 39.28 18.67 8.75
CA THR A 331 38.09 18.42 9.58
C THR A 331 38.09 19.24 10.86
N ARG A 332 39.23 19.34 11.56
CA ARG A 332 39.35 20.18 12.76
C ARG A 332 39.16 21.67 12.43
N LEU A 333 39.69 22.12 11.30
CA LEU A 333 39.50 23.49 10.84
C LEU A 333 38.03 23.75 10.52
N PHE A 334 37.37 22.83 9.81
CA PHE A 334 35.95 22.92 9.49
C PHE A 334 35.10 23.06 10.76
N TYR A 335 35.24 22.14 11.72
CA TYR A 335 34.46 22.20 12.96
C TYR A 335 34.70 23.49 13.73
N LYS A 336 35.96 23.94 13.83
CA LYS A 336 36.28 25.20 14.50
C LYS A 336 35.54 26.38 13.86
N LEU A 337 35.52 26.47 12.53
CA LEU A 337 34.89 27.58 11.83
C LEU A 337 33.36 27.46 11.87
N TYR A 338 32.81 26.31 11.51
CA TYR A 338 31.36 26.11 11.44
C TYR A 338 30.67 26.25 12.80
N PHE A 339 31.18 25.59 13.84
CA PHE A 339 30.60 25.72 15.19
C PHE A 339 30.78 27.12 15.76
N SER A 340 31.85 27.85 15.40
CA SER A 340 31.98 29.25 15.83
C SER A 340 30.92 30.16 15.24
N VAL A 341 30.46 29.88 14.01
CA VAL A 341 29.34 30.59 13.40
C VAL A 341 28.03 30.20 14.09
N LEU A 342 27.80 28.90 14.35
CA LEU A 342 26.61 28.44 15.06
C LEU A 342 26.52 29.01 16.50
N ASP A 343 27.63 29.09 17.22
CA ASP A 343 27.71 29.72 18.56
C ASP A 343 27.35 31.21 18.50
N TYR A 344 27.82 31.90 17.46
CA TYR A 344 27.48 33.28 17.22
C TYR A 344 25.98 33.47 16.94
N VAL A 345 25.39 32.62 16.10
CA VAL A 345 23.94 32.60 15.84
C VAL A 345 23.19 32.35 17.15
N ASN A 346 23.61 31.36 17.94
CA ASN A 346 22.96 31.04 19.21
C ASN A 346 23.05 32.20 20.23
N THR A 347 24.15 32.96 20.22
CA THR A 347 24.30 34.14 21.08
C THR A 347 23.27 35.23 20.72
N LEU A 348 22.95 35.39 19.43
CA LEU A 348 21.96 36.37 18.96
C LEU A 348 20.53 35.91 19.14
N GLU A 349 20.22 34.67 18.77
CA GLU A 349 18.85 34.16 18.67
C GLU A 349 18.39 33.38 19.91
N GLN A 350 19.32 33.01 20.80
CA GLN A 350 19.04 32.28 22.05
C GLN A 350 18.22 30.99 21.86
N ILE A 351 18.46 30.27 20.75
CA ILE A 351 17.73 29.04 20.37
C ILE A 351 17.98 27.93 21.39
N ILE A 352 19.24 27.80 21.83
CA ILE A 352 19.65 26.90 22.90
C ILE A 352 20.17 27.76 24.05
N PRO A 353 19.27 28.23 24.93
CA PRO A 353 19.62 29.22 25.95
C PRO A 353 20.63 28.64 26.94
N ASN A 354 21.55 29.49 27.40
CA ASN A 354 22.57 29.16 28.40
C ASN A 354 23.56 28.04 28.02
N LYS A 355 23.65 27.66 26.74
CA LYS A 355 24.65 26.70 26.25
C LYS A 355 25.58 27.36 25.23
N LYS A 356 26.87 27.09 25.37
CA LYS A 356 27.89 27.42 24.36
C LYS A 356 27.94 26.31 23.32
N ILE A 357 27.86 26.68 22.05
CA ILE A 357 27.93 25.78 20.92
C ILE A 357 29.40 25.53 20.59
N ASP A 358 29.87 24.33 20.89
CA ASP A 358 31.26 23.90 20.68
C ASP A 358 31.27 22.43 20.27
N PRO A 359 32.15 22.00 19.35
CA PRO A 359 32.18 20.61 18.91
C PRO A 359 32.54 19.62 20.03
N ASN A 360 33.08 20.08 21.17
CA ASN A 360 33.40 19.24 22.32
C ASN A 360 32.30 19.24 23.40
N ASN A 361 31.27 20.08 23.25
CA ASN A 361 30.16 20.13 24.17
C ASN A 361 29.02 19.24 23.65
N TYR A 362 28.48 18.40 24.52
CA TYR A 362 27.30 17.62 24.18
C TYR A 362 26.07 18.53 24.09
N ILE A 363 25.35 18.43 22.98
CA ILE A 363 24.08 19.10 22.71
C ILE A 363 23.13 18.04 22.20
N GLU A 364 21.88 18.07 22.67
CA GLU A 364 20.84 17.17 22.18
C GLU A 364 20.66 17.36 20.66
N PRO A 365 20.65 16.27 19.86
CA PRO A 365 20.59 16.36 18.40
C PRO A 365 19.43 17.23 17.89
N ASP A 366 18.24 17.07 18.47
CA ASP A 366 17.04 17.82 18.06
C ASP A 366 17.17 19.33 18.33
N GLU A 367 17.80 19.72 19.45
CA GLU A 367 18.08 21.13 19.77
C GLU A 367 19.07 21.73 18.74
N LEU A 368 20.12 20.97 18.41
CA LEU A 368 21.14 21.43 17.48
C LEU A 368 20.60 21.56 16.05
N VAL A 369 19.71 20.66 15.62
CA VAL A 369 19.02 20.75 14.33
C VAL A 369 18.22 22.05 14.25
N ASN A 370 17.49 22.44 15.31
CA ASN A 370 16.75 23.71 15.31
C ASN A 370 17.65 24.94 15.13
N LEU A 371 18.83 24.93 15.74
CA LEU A 371 19.83 25.99 15.55
C LEU A 371 20.37 26.01 14.11
N ILE A 372 20.65 24.83 13.54
CA ILE A 372 21.11 24.69 12.15
C ILE A 372 20.04 25.21 11.18
N GLU A 373 18.76 24.86 11.37
CA GLU A 373 17.66 25.37 10.55
C GLU A 373 17.56 26.90 10.60
N ALA A 374 17.70 27.49 11.79
CA ALA A 374 17.70 28.95 11.94
C ALA A 374 18.90 29.61 11.24
N PHE A 375 20.10 29.04 11.36
CA PHE A 375 21.28 29.51 10.63
C PHE A 375 21.02 29.48 9.12
N TRP A 376 20.55 28.36 8.57
CA TRP A 376 20.35 28.21 7.13
C TRP A 376 19.25 29.10 6.56
N LYS A 377 18.22 29.42 7.37
CA LYS A 377 17.14 30.34 6.99
C LYS A 377 17.62 31.76 6.69
N GLU A 378 18.61 32.25 7.44
CA GLU A 378 19.16 33.60 7.31
C GLU A 378 20.69 33.62 7.15
N LYS A 379 21.25 32.59 6.49
CA LYS A 379 22.70 32.31 6.44
C LYS A 379 23.53 33.50 5.98
N ASP A 380 23.06 34.25 4.99
CA ASP A 380 23.83 35.34 4.39
C ASP A 380 24.00 36.50 5.38
N ARG A 381 22.93 36.82 6.12
CA ARG A 381 22.91 37.81 7.21
C ARG A 381 23.89 37.44 8.30
N PHE A 382 23.80 36.21 8.80
CA PHE A 382 24.66 35.74 9.88
C PHE A 382 26.14 35.67 9.47
N ILE A 383 26.43 35.22 8.25
CA ILE A 383 27.80 35.16 7.75
C ILE A 383 28.39 36.56 7.57
N ASP A 384 27.65 37.52 7.00
CA ASP A 384 28.16 38.89 6.83
C ASP A 384 28.44 39.56 8.18
N ASP A 385 27.50 39.45 9.12
CA ASP A 385 27.65 39.98 10.47
C ASP A 385 28.86 39.35 11.19
N TYR A 386 29.02 38.02 11.08
CA TYR A 386 30.13 37.31 11.69
C TYR A 386 31.47 37.74 11.10
N VAL A 387 31.57 37.84 9.76
CA VAL A 387 32.81 38.23 9.07
C VAL A 387 33.16 39.69 9.36
N GLN A 388 32.17 40.58 9.44
CA GLN A 388 32.39 42.00 9.76
C GLN A 388 32.85 42.19 11.21
N LYS A 389 32.20 41.52 12.17
CA LYS A 389 32.52 41.66 13.60
C LYS A 389 33.77 40.87 14.00
N ASN A 390 34.08 39.79 13.29
CA ASN A 390 35.21 38.90 13.51
C ASN A 390 35.45 38.58 15.01
N PRO A 391 34.47 37.97 15.70
CA PRO A 391 34.48 37.87 17.17
C PRO A 391 35.66 37.06 17.73
N LEU A 392 36.27 36.20 16.91
CA LEU A 392 37.42 35.36 17.30
C LEU A 392 38.76 35.83 16.71
N TYR A 393 38.82 37.03 16.13
CA TYR A 393 40.02 37.59 15.49
C TYR A 393 40.66 36.60 14.48
N LEU A 394 39.82 35.98 13.67
CA LEU A 394 40.23 35.02 12.65
C LEU A 394 41.05 35.69 11.54
N THR A 395 41.93 34.90 10.93
CA THR A 395 42.73 35.32 9.79
C THR A 395 41.86 35.54 8.55
N TYR A 396 42.33 36.36 7.61
CA TYR A 396 41.65 36.59 6.32
C TYR A 396 41.32 35.28 5.59
N ARG A 397 42.24 34.30 5.64
CA ARG A 397 42.01 32.97 5.07
C ARG A 397 40.80 32.26 5.69
N ASN A 398 40.70 32.27 7.02
CA ASN A 398 39.61 31.61 7.73
C ASN A 398 38.27 32.34 7.52
N LEU A 399 38.30 33.68 7.48
CA LEU A 399 37.11 34.48 7.16
C LEU A 399 36.61 34.22 5.74
N ASN A 400 37.50 34.01 4.77
CA ASN A 400 37.09 33.66 3.41
C ASN A 400 36.41 32.29 3.36
N ILE A 401 36.91 31.29 4.09
CA ILE A 401 36.22 29.98 4.19
C ILE A 401 34.80 30.16 4.74
N ILE A 402 34.63 30.96 5.79
CA ILE A 402 33.30 31.25 6.36
C ILE A 402 32.41 31.99 5.35
N LYS A 403 32.98 32.95 4.60
CA LYS A 403 32.26 33.67 3.56
C LYS A 403 31.77 32.73 2.44
N ASP A 404 32.56 31.73 2.09
CA ASP A 404 32.22 30.75 1.07
C ASP A 404 31.04 29.85 1.47
N PHE A 405 30.76 29.67 2.77
CA PHE A 405 29.58 28.91 3.23
C PHE A 405 28.26 29.45 2.67
N LYS A 406 28.22 30.70 2.20
CA LYS A 406 27.07 31.29 1.49
C LYS A 406 26.66 30.56 0.21
N TYR A 407 27.61 29.89 -0.46
CA TYR A 407 27.31 29.06 -1.64
C TYR A 407 26.77 27.68 -1.28
N GLY A 408 26.78 27.33 0.01
CA GLY A 408 26.16 26.12 0.50
C GLY A 408 24.63 26.19 0.47
N MET A 409 24.01 25.04 0.67
CA MET A 409 22.55 24.90 0.71
C MET A 409 22.14 23.77 1.66
N ARG A 410 21.00 23.95 2.32
CA ARG A 410 20.36 22.92 3.15
C ARG A 410 19.00 22.58 2.57
N LYS A 411 18.81 21.31 2.21
CA LYS A 411 17.56 20.80 1.61
C LYS A 411 17.54 19.28 1.60
N ASN A 412 16.48 18.73 1.01
CA ASN A 412 16.40 17.32 0.69
C ASN A 412 17.23 17.00 -0.55
N PHE A 413 18.07 15.98 -0.45
CA PHE A 413 18.85 15.39 -1.52
C PHE A 413 18.52 13.92 -1.64
N LEU A 414 18.62 13.39 -2.86
CA LEU A 414 18.63 11.96 -3.05
C LEU A 414 20.07 11.45 -2.90
N LEU A 415 20.35 10.68 -1.86
CA LEU A 415 21.58 9.90 -1.78
C LEU A 415 21.44 8.77 -2.82
N ALA A 416 22.11 8.94 -3.96
CA ALA A 416 21.97 8.05 -5.11
C ALA A 416 22.88 6.82 -4.98
N VAL A 417 24.19 7.06 -4.88
CA VAL A 417 25.22 6.01 -4.83
C VAL A 417 26.48 6.51 -4.10
N TYR A 418 27.33 5.56 -3.71
CA TYR A 418 28.68 5.78 -3.21
C TYR A 418 29.71 5.53 -4.32
N GLU A 419 30.60 6.50 -4.53
CA GLU A 419 31.84 6.33 -5.30
C GLU A 419 33.03 6.25 -4.33
N LYS A 420 34.14 5.63 -4.76
CA LYS A 420 35.35 5.46 -3.94
C LYS A 420 35.81 6.71 -3.16
N ASN A 421 35.68 7.89 -3.76
CA ASN A 421 36.16 9.17 -3.23
C ASN A 421 35.04 10.17 -2.87
N TYR A 422 33.77 9.83 -3.10
CA TYR A 422 32.64 10.76 -2.94
C TYR A 422 31.34 10.03 -2.62
N THR A 423 30.45 10.69 -1.88
CA THR A 423 29.03 10.34 -1.81
C THR A 423 28.29 11.17 -2.84
N VAL A 424 27.46 10.55 -3.66
CA VAL A 424 26.71 11.26 -4.71
C VAL A 424 25.35 11.67 -4.20
N LEU A 425 25.19 12.98 -3.98
CA LEU A 425 23.90 13.59 -3.66
C LEU A 425 23.29 14.18 -4.93
N ASN A 426 22.18 13.59 -5.37
CA ASN A 426 21.47 14.01 -6.56
C ASN A 426 20.33 14.99 -6.24
N ASP A 427 20.16 15.96 -7.11
CA ASP A 427 19.12 16.99 -7.06
C ASP A 427 18.84 17.50 -8.48
N GLU A 428 17.65 17.18 -8.99
CA GLU A 428 17.13 17.67 -10.28
C GLU A 428 18.09 17.56 -11.48
N GLY A 429 18.85 16.48 -11.60
CA GLY A 429 19.82 16.28 -12.70
C GLY A 429 21.26 16.66 -12.39
N ILE A 430 21.51 17.23 -11.21
CA ILE A 430 22.83 17.59 -10.73
C ILE A 430 23.29 16.58 -9.68
N ASN A 431 24.50 16.04 -9.88
CA ASN A 431 25.18 15.15 -8.95
C ASN A 431 26.25 15.92 -8.19
N TYR A 432 25.98 16.25 -6.93
CA TYR A 432 26.97 16.83 -6.04
C TYR A 432 27.90 15.73 -5.50
N MET A 433 29.20 15.90 -5.71
CA MET A 433 30.23 14.96 -5.33
C MET A 433 30.72 15.33 -3.92
N VAL A 434 30.05 14.81 -2.90
CA VAL A 434 30.18 15.25 -1.51
C VAL A 434 31.18 14.40 -0.75
N LYS A 435 32.01 15.05 0.08
CA LYS A 435 32.87 14.39 1.05
C LYS A 435 32.28 14.42 2.45
N GLY A 436 32.54 13.34 3.18
CA GLY A 436 32.38 13.24 4.62
C GLY A 436 33.37 14.11 5.40
N LEU A 437 33.26 14.08 6.72
CA LEU A 437 34.12 14.84 7.63
C LEU A 437 35.18 13.94 8.26
N ASN A 438 34.82 13.19 9.30
CA ASN A 438 35.75 12.28 9.99
C ASN A 438 35.81 10.89 9.35
N GLU A 439 34.72 10.45 8.74
CA GLU A 439 34.57 9.11 8.18
C GLU A 439 33.74 9.15 6.89
N ASN A 440 33.81 8.07 6.11
CA ASN A 440 32.96 7.83 4.95
C ASN A 440 31.49 7.67 5.37
N LEU A 441 30.56 8.11 4.52
CA LEU A 441 29.12 7.99 4.80
C LEU A 441 28.63 6.55 4.68
N ASP A 442 29.26 5.73 3.83
CA ASP A 442 28.91 4.31 3.65
C ASP A 442 29.07 3.45 4.92
N LYS A 443 29.79 3.96 5.93
CA LYS A 443 29.90 3.32 7.26
C LYS A 443 28.69 3.54 8.15
N PHE A 444 27.96 4.63 7.97
CA PHE A 444 26.78 4.98 8.78
C PHE A 444 25.48 4.68 8.06
N ILE A 445 25.47 4.83 6.74
CA ILE A 445 24.34 4.54 5.86
C ILE A 445 24.77 3.43 4.89
N PRO A 446 24.40 2.17 5.16
CA PRO A 446 24.80 1.05 4.31
C PRO A 446 24.32 1.20 2.86
N ALA A 447 25.08 0.64 1.91
CA ALA A 447 24.78 0.72 0.47
C ALA A 447 23.40 0.13 0.13
N GLU A 448 22.91 -0.84 0.91
CA GLU A 448 21.61 -1.47 0.75
C GLU A 448 20.44 -0.50 1.01
N LYS A 449 20.69 0.57 1.77
CA LYS A 449 19.70 1.65 2.00
C LYS A 449 19.63 2.64 0.84
N THR A 450 20.55 2.60 -0.12
CA THR A 450 20.51 3.47 -1.30
C THR A 450 19.57 2.90 -2.37
N PRO A 451 18.94 3.73 -3.22
CA PRO A 451 18.86 5.19 -3.08
C PRO A 451 17.90 5.59 -1.95
N MET A 452 18.18 6.70 -1.25
CA MET A 452 17.29 7.23 -0.20
C MET A 452 17.25 8.75 -0.13
N LEU A 453 16.12 9.30 0.29
CA LEU A 453 15.98 10.74 0.52
C LEU A 453 16.59 11.12 1.87
N ILE A 454 17.49 12.08 1.85
CA ILE A 454 18.11 12.62 3.06
C ILE A 454 17.97 14.14 3.09
N GLN A 455 17.82 14.72 4.26
CA GLN A 455 17.98 16.15 4.47
C GLN A 455 19.35 16.41 5.09
N THR A 456 20.14 17.24 4.43
CA THR A 456 21.47 17.65 4.93
C THR A 456 21.83 19.00 4.33
N ALA A 457 22.90 19.61 4.84
CA ALA A 457 23.50 20.75 4.20
C ALA A 457 24.79 20.37 3.49
N ILE A 458 24.96 20.87 2.27
CA ILE A 458 26.23 20.81 1.54
C ILE A 458 26.84 22.20 1.45
N MET A 459 28.16 22.30 1.55
CA MET A 459 28.87 23.58 1.54
C MET A 459 30.26 23.45 0.93
N PRO A 460 30.80 24.55 0.36
CA PRO A 460 32.17 24.54 -0.12
C PRO A 460 33.16 24.55 1.05
N PHE A 461 34.21 23.75 0.92
CA PHE A 461 35.35 23.78 1.84
C PHE A 461 36.62 23.38 1.09
N ASN A 462 37.60 24.28 1.02
CA ASN A 462 38.88 24.07 0.33
C ASN A 462 38.73 23.47 -1.10
N GLY A 463 37.78 23.99 -1.89
CA GLY A 463 37.53 23.54 -3.27
C GLY A 463 36.77 22.22 -3.41
N MET A 464 36.32 21.64 -2.29
CA MET A 464 35.48 20.44 -2.25
C MET A 464 34.06 20.77 -1.80
N ILE A 465 33.13 19.87 -2.04
CA ILE A 465 31.80 19.90 -1.42
C ILE A 465 31.84 18.97 -0.21
N ILE A 466 31.44 19.47 0.96
CA ILE A 466 31.31 18.67 2.19
C ILE A 466 29.89 18.74 2.71
N TYR A 467 29.48 17.75 3.50
CA TYR A 467 28.28 17.85 4.32
C TYR A 467 28.60 18.46 5.69
N ASP A 468 27.58 18.99 6.38
CA ASP A 468 27.72 19.68 7.66
C ASP A 468 27.88 18.77 8.89
N GLY A 469 27.85 17.45 8.70
CA GLY A 469 27.85 16.48 9.80
C GLY A 469 26.47 15.97 10.19
N PHE A 470 25.39 16.58 9.68
CA PHE A 470 24.02 16.31 10.10
C PHE A 470 23.18 15.75 8.95
N ILE A 471 22.58 14.59 9.20
CA ILE A 471 21.69 13.93 8.25
C ILE A 471 20.39 13.61 8.97
N SER A 472 19.28 14.08 8.42
CA SER A 472 17.95 13.63 8.81
C SER A 472 17.41 12.73 7.69
N THR A 473 17.01 11.52 8.05
CA THR A 473 16.44 10.56 7.10
C THR A 473 14.92 10.56 7.25
N ALA A 474 14.21 10.63 6.13
CA ALA A 474 12.79 10.27 6.12
C ALA A 474 12.69 8.78 5.73
N ASP A 475 12.05 7.96 6.56
CA ASP A 475 11.64 6.61 6.15
C ASP A 475 10.47 6.74 5.17
N MET A 476 10.81 7.03 3.91
CA MET A 476 9.86 7.20 2.82
C MET A 476 10.27 6.35 1.64
N GLN A 477 9.31 5.57 1.12
CA GLN A 477 9.49 4.81 -0.09
C GLN A 477 9.56 5.77 -1.29
N LEU A 478 10.69 5.79 -1.99
CA LEU A 478 10.88 6.60 -3.18
C LEU A 478 9.94 6.15 -4.30
N SER A 479 9.40 7.08 -5.08
CA SER A 479 8.61 6.71 -6.26
C SER A 479 9.51 6.16 -7.38
N GLN A 480 9.00 5.23 -8.18
CA GLN A 480 9.70 4.69 -9.36
C GLN A 480 10.25 5.77 -10.30
N LYS A 481 9.48 6.85 -10.54
CA LYS A 481 9.90 7.96 -11.40
C LYS A 481 11.13 8.69 -10.85
N LEU A 482 11.26 8.81 -9.52
CA LEU A 482 12.43 9.42 -8.89
C LEU A 482 13.65 8.50 -9.00
N VAL A 483 13.48 7.20 -8.75
CA VAL A 483 14.58 6.22 -8.82
C VAL A 483 15.13 6.08 -10.25
N SER A 484 14.25 5.93 -11.24
CA SER A 484 14.65 5.86 -12.66
C SER A 484 15.36 7.14 -13.10
N LYS A 485 14.81 8.30 -12.75
CA LYS A 485 15.46 9.59 -13.01
C LYS A 485 16.81 9.70 -12.31
N ALA A 486 16.95 9.22 -11.08
CA ALA A 486 18.22 9.22 -10.37
C ALA A 486 19.28 8.34 -11.05
N PHE A 487 18.88 7.20 -11.59
CA PHE A 487 19.76 6.34 -12.38
C PHE A 487 20.23 7.04 -13.67
N GLU A 488 19.31 7.68 -14.40
CA GLU A 488 19.62 8.48 -15.59
C GLU A 488 20.53 9.67 -15.24
N ASP A 489 20.16 10.42 -14.21
CA ASP A 489 20.88 11.62 -13.75
C ASP A 489 22.27 11.22 -13.24
N TYR A 490 22.44 10.11 -12.51
CA TYR A 490 23.77 9.63 -12.12
C TYR A 490 24.63 9.25 -13.35
N SER A 491 24.03 8.56 -14.32
CA SER A 491 24.73 8.01 -15.48
C SER A 491 25.12 9.09 -16.50
N TYR A 492 24.27 10.09 -16.69
CA TYR A 492 24.39 11.08 -17.78
C TYR A 492 24.34 12.53 -17.32
N GLY A 493 23.93 12.79 -16.07
CA GLY A 493 23.81 14.13 -15.52
C GLY A 493 25.13 14.76 -15.12
N GLN A 494 25.07 16.05 -14.82
CA GLN A 494 26.25 16.86 -14.52
C GLN A 494 26.81 16.48 -13.15
N LYS A 495 28.12 16.16 -13.07
CA LYS A 495 28.84 15.99 -11.81
C LYS A 495 29.50 17.30 -11.37
N ILE A 496 29.20 17.77 -10.16
CA ILE A 496 29.74 19.00 -9.57
C ILE A 496 30.64 18.65 -8.38
N TYR A 497 31.90 19.07 -8.45
CA TYR A 497 32.92 18.81 -7.44
C TYR A 497 33.22 20.01 -6.52
N SER A 498 32.70 21.20 -6.85
CA SER A 498 32.84 22.43 -6.07
C SER A 498 31.59 23.30 -6.24
N LEU A 499 31.14 23.92 -5.16
CA LEU A 499 30.05 24.91 -5.18
C LEU A 499 30.53 26.33 -5.52
N LEU A 500 31.85 26.54 -5.62
CA LEU A 500 32.41 27.84 -5.94
C LEU A 500 32.29 28.14 -7.44
N PRO A 501 32.03 29.40 -7.85
CA PRO A 501 32.01 29.79 -9.25
C PRO A 501 33.38 29.53 -9.93
N LYS A 502 33.37 29.10 -11.20
CA LYS A 502 34.58 28.75 -11.98
C LYS A 502 35.63 29.86 -12.09
N ASN A 503 35.29 31.12 -11.75
CA ASN A 503 36.20 32.27 -11.81
C ASN A 503 36.91 32.57 -10.47
N MET A 504 36.77 31.71 -9.45
CA MET A 504 37.35 31.91 -8.10
C MET A 504 38.34 30.81 -7.67
N ASN A 505 38.69 29.87 -8.55
CA ASN A 505 39.67 28.80 -8.25
C ASN A 505 41.10 29.22 -8.57
#